data_AF-A0A699HJN9-F1
#
_entry.id   AF-A0A699HJN9-F1
#
_cell.length_a   1.000
_cell.length_b   1.000
_cell.length_c   1.000
_cell.angle_alpha   90.00
_cell.angle_beta   90.00
_cell.angle_gamma   90.00
#
_symmetry.space_group_name_H-M   'P 1'
#
loop_
_entity.id
_entity.type
_entity.pdbx_description
1 polymer ?
#
loop_
_entity_poly.entity_id
_entity_poly.type
_entity_poly.pdbx_seq_one_letter_code
_entity_poly.pdbx_strand_id
1 'polypeptide(L)'
;MVRDVLFDVCRRAGISAKKEAHVNFLTDPLDGRSTLRPADVLIFGWVRGKHVCVYLTGVSPLVGLSSWGFRVRHAALKAASHKVTKHEKACIKNQHVFVLFAFNTFGFLEPEAMELFNRV
;
A
#
# COMPACT_ATOMS: atom_id res chain seq x y z
N MET A 1 3.88 -1.68 13.10
CA MET A 1 2.60 -2.19 13.63
C MET A 1 1.61 -2.57 12.52
N VAL A 2 0.97 -1.64 11.79
CA VAL A 2 -0.04 -2.01 10.76
C VAL A 2 0.51 -2.96 9.70
N ARG A 3 1.74 -2.70 9.23
CA ARG A 3 2.48 -3.63 8.35
C ARG A 3 2.62 -5.03 8.92
N ASP A 4 2.97 -5.10 10.21
CA ASP A 4 3.22 -6.37 10.89
C ASP A 4 1.94 -7.16 11.06
N VAL A 5 0.85 -6.47 11.38
CA VAL A 5 -0.50 -7.03 11.45
C VAL A 5 -0.96 -7.52 10.09
N LEU A 6 -0.81 -6.71 9.03
CA LEU A 6 -1.21 -7.10 7.67
C LEU A 6 -0.47 -8.36 7.20
N PHE A 7 0.83 -8.43 7.45
CA PHE A 7 1.63 -9.62 7.15
C PHE A 7 1.20 -10.83 7.99
N ASP A 8 0.91 -10.64 9.28
CA ASP A 8 0.44 -11.73 10.14
C ASP A 8 -0.92 -12.27 9.67
N VAL A 9 -1.83 -11.40 9.23
CA VAL A 9 -3.10 -11.79 8.61
C VAL A 9 -2.86 -12.62 7.36
N CYS A 10 -1.98 -12.16 6.45
CA CYS A 10 -1.61 -12.94 5.26
C CYS A 10 -1.06 -14.32 5.64
N ARG A 11 -0.13 -14.37 6.60
CA ARG A 11 0.46 -15.63 7.09
C ARG A 11 -0.60 -16.57 7.65
N ARG A 12 -1.53 -16.08 8.47
CA ARG A 12 -2.61 -16.90 9.05
C ARG A 12 -3.61 -17.39 8.00
N ALA A 13 -3.84 -16.62 6.95
CA ALA A 13 -4.68 -17.00 5.83
C ALA A 13 -3.97 -17.92 4.81
N GLY A 14 -2.71 -18.32 5.04
CA GLY A 14 -1.92 -19.12 4.09
C GLY A 14 -1.47 -18.35 2.86
N ILE A 15 -1.57 -17.02 2.88
CA ILE A 15 -1.18 -16.14 1.77
C ILE A 15 0.32 -15.86 1.86
N SER A 16 1.03 -16.19 0.78
CA SER A 16 2.46 -15.88 0.68
C SER A 16 2.66 -14.36 0.54
N ALA A 17 3.44 -13.79 1.46
CA ALA A 17 3.75 -12.36 1.46
C ALA A 17 5.19 -12.11 1.97
N LYS A 18 5.71 -10.92 1.71
CA LYS A 18 7.02 -10.43 2.21
C LYS A 18 6.88 -9.02 2.77
N LYS A 19 7.39 -8.77 3.98
CA LYS A 19 7.50 -7.42 4.56
C LYS A 19 8.67 -6.66 3.95
N GLU A 20 8.53 -5.33 3.84
CA GLU A 20 9.60 -4.42 3.39
C GLU A 20 10.31 -4.93 2.13
N ALA A 21 9.51 -5.41 1.18
CA ALA A 21 10.01 -6.00 -0.03
C ALA A 21 10.62 -4.88 -0.88
N HIS A 22 11.94 -4.92 -1.04
CA HIS A 22 12.59 -4.00 -1.94
C HIS A 22 12.06 -4.27 -3.35
N VAL A 23 11.40 -3.27 -3.94
CA VAL A 23 10.89 -3.33 -5.32
C VAL A 23 12.03 -3.37 -6.35
N ASN A 24 13.29 -3.47 -5.88
CA ASN A 24 14.52 -3.51 -6.66
C ASN A 24 15.08 -4.90 -6.90
N PHE A 25 14.48 -5.96 -6.35
CA PHE A 25 14.75 -7.30 -6.88
C PHE A 25 14.19 -7.49 -8.31
N LEU A 26 13.90 -6.38 -9.03
CA LEU A 26 13.09 -6.30 -10.25
C LEU A 26 13.66 -5.25 -11.25
N THR A 27 14.83 -4.65 -10.98
CA THR A 27 15.59 -3.86 -11.97
C THR A 27 16.92 -4.55 -12.25
N ASP A 28 17.48 -4.31 -13.44
CA ASP A 28 18.76 -4.84 -13.92
C ASP A 28 19.86 -4.76 -12.83
N PRO A 29 20.60 -5.85 -12.54
CA PRO A 29 21.68 -5.88 -11.55
C PRO A 29 22.72 -4.76 -11.66
N LEU A 30 22.84 -4.11 -12.83
CA LEU A 30 23.73 -2.96 -13.00
C LEU A 30 23.34 -1.72 -12.18
N ASP A 31 22.07 -1.57 -11.78
CA ASP A 31 21.57 -0.38 -11.07
C ASP A 31 21.36 -0.66 -9.58
N GLY A 32 22.32 -1.39 -8.99
CA GLY A 32 22.30 -2.12 -7.70
C GLY A 32 21.97 -1.34 -6.42
N ARG A 33 21.30 -0.19 -6.50
CA ARG A 33 20.78 0.56 -5.36
C ARG A 33 19.67 1.53 -5.77
N SER A 34 18.45 1.06 -6.06
CA SER A 34 17.36 2.03 -6.12
C SER A 34 17.21 2.67 -4.75
N THR A 35 17.23 4.00 -4.76
CA THR A 35 16.94 4.87 -3.61
C THR A 35 15.45 4.87 -3.24
N LEU A 36 14.62 4.09 -3.94
CA LEU A 36 13.20 3.95 -3.65
C LEU A 36 12.98 3.19 -2.34
N ARG A 37 12.09 3.75 -1.50
CA ARG A 37 11.59 3.07 -0.31
C ARG A 37 10.98 1.71 -0.72
N PRO A 38 11.33 0.61 -0.03
CA PRO A 38 10.69 -0.70 -0.23
C PRO A 38 9.16 -0.63 -0.11
N ALA A 39 8.46 -1.55 -0.79
CA ALA A 39 7.03 -1.74 -0.56
C ALA A 39 6.81 -2.25 0.87
N ASP A 40 5.77 -1.76 1.55
CA ASP A 40 5.55 -2.13 2.96
C ASP A 40 5.20 -3.62 3.08
N VAL A 41 4.36 -4.14 2.18
CA VAL A 41 4.09 -5.58 2.03
C VAL A 41 3.99 -5.93 0.55
N LEU A 42 4.62 -7.03 0.13
CA LEU A 42 4.42 -7.64 -1.19
C LEU A 42 3.64 -8.94 -1.00
N ILE A 43 2.46 -9.06 -1.63
CA ILE A 43 1.63 -10.26 -1.60
C ILE A 43 1.80 -11.00 -2.92
N PHE A 44 2.14 -12.29 -2.88
CA PHE A 44 2.41 -13.06 -4.09
C PHE A 44 1.13 -13.66 -4.66
N GLY A 45 0.91 -13.56 -5.98
CA GLY A 45 -0.14 -14.31 -6.68
C GLY A 45 -1.58 -13.80 -6.49
N TRP A 46 -1.76 -12.64 -5.88
CA TRP A 46 -3.06 -12.17 -5.39
C TRP A 46 -4.06 -11.79 -6.48
N VAL A 47 -3.68 -10.91 -7.41
CA VAL A 47 -4.62 -10.38 -8.43
C VAL A 47 -4.39 -11.10 -9.74
N ARG A 48 -5.24 -12.08 -10.05
CA ARG A 48 -5.13 -12.91 -11.27
C ARG A 48 -3.72 -13.51 -11.44
N GLY A 49 -3.13 -13.97 -10.33
CA GLY A 49 -1.76 -14.51 -10.31
C GLY A 49 -0.64 -13.47 -10.27
N LYS A 50 -0.93 -12.16 -10.36
CA LYS A 50 0.09 -11.11 -10.22
C LYS A 50 0.39 -10.79 -8.76
N HIS A 51 1.64 -10.44 -8.49
CA HIS A 51 2.03 -9.92 -7.17
C HIS A 51 1.46 -8.52 -6.93
N VAL A 52 1.13 -8.23 -5.68
CA VAL A 52 0.56 -6.96 -5.24
C VAL A 52 1.53 -6.26 -4.32
N CYS A 53 1.93 -5.06 -4.68
CA CYS A 53 2.68 -4.16 -3.82
C CYS A 53 1.70 -3.32 -3.00
N VAL A 54 1.66 -3.56 -1.69
CA VAL A 54 0.86 -2.80 -0.76
C VAL A 54 1.72 -1.69 -0.17
N TYR A 55 1.26 -0.45 -0.35
CA TYR A 55 1.87 0.72 0.27
C TYR A 55 0.96 1.25 1.38
N LEU A 56 1.48 1.36 2.59
CA LEU A 56 0.72 1.79 3.76
C LEU A 56 0.90 3.30 3.95
N THR A 57 -0.22 4.01 4.09
CA THR A 57 -0.21 5.43 4.47
C THR A 57 -1.16 5.69 5.63
N GLY A 58 -0.60 6.21 6.72
CA GLY A 58 -1.38 6.73 7.84
C GLY A 58 -1.77 8.18 7.56
N VAL A 59 -3.06 8.50 7.56
CA VAL A 59 -3.53 9.86 7.33
C VAL A 59 -4.14 10.43 8.60
N SER A 60 -3.77 11.68 8.91
CA SER A 60 -4.40 12.40 10.00
C SER A 60 -5.83 12.77 9.59
N PRO A 61 -6.85 12.45 10.42
CA PRO A 61 -8.22 12.84 10.15
C PRO A 61 -8.38 14.37 10.19
N LEU A 62 -7.49 15.11 10.84
CA LEU A 62 -7.62 16.56 10.99
C LEU A 62 -7.19 17.35 9.73
N VAL A 63 -6.51 16.70 8.78
CA VAL A 63 -6.11 17.34 7.51
C VAL A 63 -7.32 17.49 6.60
N GLY A 64 -7.92 18.68 6.56
CA GLY A 64 -9.13 18.97 5.79
C GLY A 64 -10.33 19.39 6.63
N LEU A 65 -10.12 19.75 7.91
CA LEU A 65 -11.12 20.48 8.69
C LEU A 65 -11.38 21.83 8.00
N SER A 66 -12.52 21.96 7.32
CA SER A 66 -13.01 23.25 6.81
C SER A 66 -14.09 23.79 7.74
N SER A 67 -14.55 25.02 7.49
CA SER A 67 -15.70 25.60 8.20
C SER A 67 -16.98 24.76 8.11
N TRP A 68 -17.03 23.78 7.20
CA TRP A 68 -18.15 22.83 7.02
C TRP A 68 -17.98 21.51 7.78
N GLY A 69 -16.93 21.37 8.61
CA GLY A 69 -16.69 20.17 9.42
C GLY A 69 -15.79 19.11 8.77
N PHE A 70 -15.60 18.00 9.49
CA PHE A 70 -14.72 16.90 9.10
C PHE A 70 -15.34 16.04 8.00
N ARG A 71 -14.75 16.07 6.80
CA ARG A 71 -15.05 15.09 5.74
C ARG A 71 -14.09 13.91 5.82
N VAL A 72 -14.57 12.81 6.39
CA VAL A 72 -13.93 11.49 6.33
C VAL A 72 -13.53 11.20 4.87
N ARG A 73 -12.34 10.62 4.65
CA ARG A 73 -11.76 10.26 3.33
C ARG A 73 -11.12 11.39 2.52
N HIS A 74 -11.43 12.66 2.76
CA HIS A 74 -10.81 13.76 2.00
C HIS A 74 -9.29 13.85 2.24
N ALA A 75 -8.86 13.69 3.50
CA ALA A 75 -7.45 13.62 3.88
C ALA A 75 -6.71 12.43 3.23
N ALA A 76 -7.37 11.26 3.19
CA ALA A 76 -6.85 10.04 2.60
C ALA A 76 -6.59 10.21 1.10
N LEU A 77 -7.62 10.65 0.36
CA LEU A 77 -7.56 10.87 -1.08
C LEU A 77 -6.55 11.96 -1.46
N LYS A 78 -6.43 13.02 -0.66
CA LYS A 78 -5.43 14.08 -0.89
C LYS A 78 -4.00 13.62 -0.59
N ALA A 79 -3.80 12.76 0.41
CA ALA A 79 -2.49 12.17 0.69
C ALA A 79 -2.09 11.13 -0.38
N ALA A 80 -3.07 10.36 -0.87
CA ALA A 80 -2.91 9.42 -1.96
C ALA A 80 -2.37 10.11 -3.22
N SER A 81 -2.98 11.23 -3.64
CA SER A 81 -2.63 11.91 -4.88
C SER A 81 -1.21 12.53 -4.90
N HIS A 82 -0.66 12.91 -3.75
CA HIS A 82 0.62 13.63 -3.68
C HIS A 82 1.87 12.77 -3.39
N LYS A 83 1.73 11.58 -2.80
CA LYS A 83 2.89 10.76 -2.35
C LYS A 83 3.10 9.46 -3.14
N VAL A 84 2.14 9.02 -3.94
CA VAL A 84 2.05 7.63 -4.40
C VAL A 84 2.63 7.39 -5.80
N THR A 85 2.67 8.43 -6.64
CA THR A 85 2.97 8.31 -8.07
C THR A 85 4.33 7.67 -8.39
N LYS A 86 5.36 7.85 -7.54
CA LYS A 86 6.68 7.23 -7.77
C LYS A 86 6.67 5.72 -7.50
N HIS A 87 5.97 5.29 -6.44
CA HIS A 87 5.95 3.89 -6.01
C HIS A 87 5.00 3.08 -6.88
N GLU A 88 3.86 3.67 -7.23
CA GLU A 88 2.92 3.12 -8.20
C GLU A 88 3.61 2.82 -9.54
N LYS A 89 4.33 3.80 -10.11
CA LYS A 89 5.07 3.61 -11.37
C LYS A 89 6.07 2.46 -11.30
N ALA A 90 6.79 2.32 -10.18
CA ALA A 90 7.74 1.23 -10.00
C ALA A 90 7.05 -0.14 -9.96
N CYS A 91 5.89 -0.24 -9.29
CA CYS A 91 5.13 -1.49 -9.23
C CYS A 91 4.56 -1.87 -10.61
N ILE A 92 3.98 -0.90 -11.33
CA ILE A 92 3.45 -1.11 -12.68
C ILE A 92 4.56 -1.52 -13.66
N LYS A 93 5.72 -0.85 -13.62
CA LYS A 93 6.88 -1.19 -14.46
C LYS A 93 7.30 -2.66 -14.28
N ASN A 94 7.16 -3.17 -13.05
CA ASN A 94 7.50 -4.55 -12.71
C ASN A 94 6.30 -5.52 -12.83
N GLN A 95 5.24 -5.13 -13.55
CA GLN A 95 4.03 -5.92 -13.77
C GLN A 95 3.27 -6.31 -12.49
N HIS A 96 3.54 -5.62 -11.38
CA HIS A 96 2.82 -5.79 -10.12
C HIS A 96 1.62 -4.85 -10.06
N VAL A 97 0.61 -5.28 -9.34
CA VAL A 97 -0.54 -4.43 -9.02
C VAL A 97 -0.17 -3.57 -7.82
N PHE A 98 -0.31 -2.26 -7.96
CA PHE A 98 -0.13 -1.34 -6.85
C PHE A 98 -1.45 -1.19 -6.08
N VAL A 99 -1.40 -1.27 -4.76
CA VAL A 99 -2.55 -0.98 -3.89
C VAL A 99 -2.14 0.04 -2.84
N LEU A 100 -2.89 1.15 -2.77
CA LEU A 100 -2.75 2.08 -1.69
C LEU A 100 -3.61 1.62 -0.52
N PHE A 101 -2.95 1.43 0.62
CA PHE A 101 -3.61 1.13 1.87
C PHE A 101 -3.57 2.37 2.75
N ALA A 102 -4.55 3.26 2.56
CA ALA A 102 -4.73 4.41 3.43
C ALA A 102 -5.61 4.05 4.63
N PHE A 103 -5.10 4.38 5.83
CA PHE A 103 -5.84 4.22 7.08
C PHE A 103 -5.70 5.48 7.93
N ASN A 104 -6.68 5.76 8.79
CA ASN A 104 -6.60 6.87 9.75
C ASN A 104 -6.61 6.38 11.20
N THR A 105 -6.34 7.31 12.12
CA THR A 105 -6.31 7.03 13.57
C THR A 105 -7.65 6.49 14.11
N PHE A 106 -8.77 6.78 13.44
CA PHE A 106 -10.10 6.29 13.81
C PHE A 106 -10.45 4.92 13.20
N GLY A 107 -9.51 4.26 12.53
CA GLY A 107 -9.70 2.92 11.97
C GLY A 107 -10.44 2.88 10.63
N PHE A 108 -10.66 4.00 9.96
CA PHE A 108 -11.23 3.99 8.61
C PHE A 108 -10.19 3.51 7.60
N LEU A 109 -10.63 2.64 6.70
CA LEU A 109 -9.87 2.11 5.57
C LEU A 109 -10.41 2.68 4.25
N GLU A 110 -9.52 2.96 3.30
CA GLU A 110 -9.88 3.31 1.93
C GLU A 110 -10.51 2.11 1.18
N PRO A 111 -11.40 2.30 0.18
CA PRO A 111 -12.00 1.18 -0.56
C PRO A 111 -11.00 0.19 -1.16
N GLU A 112 -9.85 0.66 -1.64
CA GLU A 112 -8.80 -0.22 -2.17
C GLU A 112 -8.26 -1.17 -1.09
N ALA A 113 -8.09 -0.68 0.15
CA ALA A 113 -7.72 -1.50 1.29
C ALA A 113 -8.83 -2.51 1.66
N MET A 114 -10.10 -2.09 1.57
CA MET A 114 -11.24 -2.98 1.81
C MET A 114 -11.35 -4.08 0.76
N GLU A 115 -11.15 -3.75 -0.52
CA GLU A 115 -11.15 -4.72 -1.61
C GLU A 115 -10.02 -5.75 -1.45
N LEU A 116 -8.86 -5.32 -0.96
CA LEU A 116 -7.75 -6.22 -0.65
C LEU A 116 -8.16 -7.25 0.41
N PHE A 117 -8.85 -6.84 1.48
CA PHE A 117 -9.27 -7.76 2.54
C PHE A 117 -10.48 -8.62 2.18
N ASN A 118 -11.41 -8.15 1.36
CA ASN A 118 -12.57 -8.95 0.94
C ASN A 118 -12.19 -10.21 0.12
N ARG A 119 -10.92 -10.33 -0.27
CA ARG A 119 -10.36 -11.48 -0.98
C ARG A 119 -9.58 -12.44 -0.08
N VAL A 120 -9.33 -12.06 1.18
CA VAL A 120 -8.68 -12.88 2.24
C VAL A 120 -9.73 -13.73 2.93
#